data_AF-A0A841JI22-F1
#
_entry.id   AF-A0A841JI22-F1
#
_cell.length_a   1.000
_cell.length_b   1.000
_cell.length_c   1.000
_cell.angle_alpha   90.00
_cell.angle_beta   90.00
_cell.angle_gamma   90.00
#
_symmetry.space_group_name_H-M   'P 1'
#
loop_
_entity.id
_entity.type
_entity.pdbx_description
1 polymer ?
#
loop_
_entity_poly.entity_id
_entity_poly.type
_entity_poly.pdbx_seq_one_letter_code
_entity_poly.pdbx_strand_id
1 'polypeptide(L)'
;MFINSIVTETIAATSTALTYSDLNRNQKQKFAHLRGIYEDEDTILKLTLLIEPRGENSWKSIYDKIAAIRRGDYKQQMYDDTLYENIVVGTEHSPDDIIKIVGSVRYDMDLPPYLSSLKRNCERDFFKLFVVETISTDAPFVDKETGEPKTKKVVVSYRPLFRLKPEE
;
A
#
# COMPACT_ATOMS: atom_id res chain seq x y z
N MET A 1 -8.70 -53.24 -13.75
CA MET A 1 -9.48 -52.33 -14.62
C MET A 1 -10.83 -52.12 -13.95
N PHE A 2 -10.97 -51.09 -13.12
CA PHE A 2 -12.28 -50.58 -12.65
C PHE A 2 -12.11 -49.09 -12.37
N ILE A 3 -12.89 -48.31 -13.11
CA ILE A 3 -13.04 -46.86 -13.06
C ILE A 3 -14.11 -46.55 -12.02
N ASN A 4 -13.84 -45.62 -11.12
CA ASN A 4 -14.80 -44.84 -10.32
C ASN A 4 -14.00 -43.58 -9.91
N SER A 5 -13.96 -42.45 -10.61
CA SER A 5 -15.01 -41.54 -11.10
C SER A 5 -16.00 -41.09 -10.03
N ILE A 6 -16.09 -39.75 -9.91
CA ILE A 6 -17.04 -38.93 -9.13
C ILE A 6 -16.70 -38.92 -7.62
N VAL A 7 -16.37 -37.80 -6.96
CA VAL A 7 -17.03 -36.49 -6.95
C VAL A 7 -15.98 -35.38 -6.80
N THR A 8 -15.82 -34.55 -7.83
CA THR A 8 -15.22 -33.22 -7.68
C THR A 8 -16.36 -32.28 -7.29
N GLU A 9 -16.60 -32.14 -6.00
CA GLU A 9 -17.51 -31.12 -5.48
C GLU A 9 -16.81 -29.76 -5.63
N THR A 10 -17.07 -29.12 -6.76
CA THR A 10 -16.82 -27.69 -6.97
C THR A 10 -17.72 -26.93 -6.01
N ILE A 11 -17.23 -26.65 -4.80
CA ILE A 11 -17.82 -25.64 -3.93
C ILE A 11 -17.49 -24.29 -4.59
N ALA A 12 -18.39 -23.82 -5.43
CA ALA A 12 -18.43 -22.44 -5.87
C ALA A 12 -18.67 -21.57 -4.64
N ALA A 13 -17.61 -21.06 -4.04
CA ALA A 13 -17.70 -19.99 -3.07
C ALA A 13 -18.24 -18.75 -3.79
N THR A 14 -19.55 -18.53 -3.73
CA THR A 14 -20.18 -17.23 -3.96
C THR A 14 -19.66 -16.27 -2.90
N SER A 15 -18.48 -15.71 -3.14
CA SER A 15 -18.03 -14.48 -2.49
C SER A 15 -19.00 -13.39 -2.94
N THR A 16 -20.04 -13.13 -2.13
CA THR A 16 -20.90 -11.96 -2.34
C THR A 16 -20.01 -10.73 -2.40
N ALA A 17 -20.02 -10.03 -3.54
CA ALA A 17 -19.28 -8.79 -3.70
C ALA A 17 -19.71 -7.83 -2.58
N LEU A 18 -18.74 -7.33 -1.82
CA LEU A 18 -19.01 -6.42 -0.71
C LEU A 18 -19.61 -5.12 -1.26
N THR A 19 -20.68 -4.62 -0.64
CA THR A 19 -21.39 -3.42 -1.07
C THR A 19 -21.39 -2.33 0.02
N TYR A 20 -21.82 -1.12 -0.32
CA TYR A 20 -21.94 -0.02 0.64
C TYR A 20 -22.81 -0.36 1.88
N SER A 21 -23.85 -1.18 1.72
CA SER A 21 -24.72 -1.56 2.84
C SER A 21 -23.98 -2.31 3.93
N ASP A 22 -22.94 -3.07 3.55
CA ASP A 22 -22.13 -3.91 4.44
C ASP A 22 -21.14 -3.12 5.29
N LEU A 23 -20.94 -1.83 4.97
CA LEU A 23 -20.05 -0.96 5.72
C LEU A 23 -20.64 -0.56 7.09
N ASN A 24 -19.80 -0.55 8.11
CA ASN A 24 -20.17 0.00 9.41
C ASN A 24 -20.26 1.55 9.37
N ARG A 25 -20.83 2.16 10.40
CA ARG A 25 -21.07 3.62 10.46
C ARG A 25 -19.80 4.46 10.19
N ASN A 26 -18.65 4.06 10.74
CA ASN A 26 -17.40 4.79 10.56
C ASN A 26 -16.88 4.64 9.12
N GLN A 27 -16.94 3.43 8.57
CA GLN A 27 -16.60 3.17 7.17
C GLN A 27 -17.50 3.96 6.21
N LYS A 28 -18.81 4.04 6.48
CA LYS A 28 -19.75 4.84 5.68
C LYS A 28 -19.40 6.33 5.64
N GLN A 29 -18.89 6.88 6.73
CA GLN A 29 -18.43 8.28 6.77
C GLN A 29 -17.17 8.49 5.93
N LYS A 30 -16.19 7.59 6.04
CA LYS A 30 -14.97 7.62 5.22
C LYS A 30 -15.30 7.47 3.73
N PHE A 31 -16.17 6.51 3.41
CA PHE A 31 -16.67 6.28 2.06
C PHE A 31 -17.32 7.53 1.47
N ALA A 32 -18.25 8.16 2.21
CA ALA A 32 -18.92 9.37 1.76
C ALA A 32 -17.94 10.52 1.48
N HIS A 33 -16.85 10.62 2.25
CA HIS A 33 -15.81 11.60 2.02
C HIS A 33 -15.01 11.30 0.74
N LEU A 34 -14.63 10.03 0.53
CA LEU A 34 -13.89 9.59 -0.63
C LEU A 34 -14.68 9.70 -1.95
N ARG A 35 -16.02 9.65 -1.91
CA ARG A 35 -16.87 9.94 -3.09
C ARG A 35 -16.69 11.34 -3.67
N GLY A 36 -16.16 12.29 -2.90
CA GLY A 36 -15.82 13.62 -3.42
C GLY A 36 -14.45 13.69 -4.11
N ILE A 37 -13.76 12.55 -4.22
CA ILE A 37 -12.37 12.46 -4.70
C ILE A 37 -12.24 11.42 -5.81
N TYR A 38 -12.86 10.25 -5.63
CA TYR A 38 -12.88 9.18 -6.61
C TYR A 38 -14.28 9.02 -7.18
N GLU A 39 -14.39 8.62 -8.45
CA GLU A 39 -15.67 8.42 -9.12
C GLU A 39 -16.18 6.98 -9.01
N ASP A 40 -15.26 6.01 -9.10
CA ASP A 40 -15.60 4.59 -9.09
C ASP A 40 -15.96 4.09 -7.69
N GLU A 41 -17.15 3.50 -7.57
CA GLU A 41 -17.69 3.04 -6.29
C GLU A 41 -16.86 1.89 -5.71
N ASP A 42 -16.44 0.94 -6.54
CA ASP A 42 -15.67 -0.24 -6.14
C ASP A 42 -14.29 0.17 -5.61
N THR A 43 -13.65 1.14 -6.26
CA THR A 43 -12.40 1.77 -5.82
C THR A 43 -12.55 2.40 -4.44
N ILE A 44 -13.65 3.13 -4.20
CA ILE A 44 -13.91 3.75 -2.90
C ILE A 44 -14.19 2.70 -1.82
N LEU A 45 -14.96 1.66 -2.14
CA LEU A 45 -15.21 0.53 -1.25
C LEU A 45 -13.88 -0.13 -0.85
N LYS A 46 -13.06 -0.48 -1.84
CA LYS A 46 -11.75 -1.09 -1.63
C LYS A 46 -10.86 -0.24 -0.74
N LEU A 47 -10.70 1.06 -1.04
CA LEU A 47 -9.91 1.96 -0.21
C LEU A 47 -10.49 2.05 1.21
N THR A 48 -11.81 2.13 1.36
CA THR A 48 -12.46 2.25 2.66
C THR A 48 -12.14 1.08 3.59
N LEU A 49 -12.06 -0.14 3.03
CA LEU A 49 -11.73 -1.36 3.77
C LEU A 49 -10.27 -1.45 4.17
N LEU A 50 -9.37 -0.83 3.40
CA LEU A 50 -7.94 -0.81 3.68
C LEU A 50 -7.54 0.25 4.72
N ILE A 51 -8.46 1.12 5.15
CA ILE A 51 -8.18 2.14 6.15
C ILE A 51 -8.14 1.53 7.56
N GLU A 52 -6.97 1.59 8.18
CA GLU A 52 -6.75 1.11 9.53
C GLU A 52 -7.09 2.17 10.60
N PRO A 53 -7.25 1.76 11.88
CA PRO A 53 -7.46 2.71 12.97
C PRO A 53 -6.24 3.60 13.26
N ARG A 54 -5.02 3.11 13.02
CA ARG A 54 -3.74 3.75 13.38
C ARG A 54 -2.66 3.41 12.34
N GLY A 55 -1.53 4.13 12.37
CA GLY A 55 -0.38 3.87 11.51
C GLY A 55 -0.45 4.55 10.14
N GLU A 56 0.39 4.07 9.22
CA GLU A 56 0.60 4.64 7.87
C GLU A 56 -0.63 4.55 6.96
N ASN A 57 -1.53 3.60 7.22
CA ASN A 57 -2.81 3.42 6.53
C ASN A 57 -3.99 3.95 7.35
N SER A 58 -3.75 4.77 8.37
CA SER A 58 -4.84 5.40 9.13
C SER A 58 -5.60 6.42 8.28
N TRP A 59 -6.85 6.70 8.66
CA TRP A 59 -7.68 7.69 7.95
C TRP A 59 -6.97 9.03 7.79
N LYS A 60 -6.37 9.53 8.89
CA LYS A 60 -5.61 10.78 8.87
C LYS A 60 -4.46 10.71 7.87
N SER A 61 -3.66 9.64 7.92
CA SER A 61 -2.53 9.45 7.02
C SER A 61 -2.97 9.39 5.55
N ILE A 62 -3.97 8.58 5.23
CA ILE A 62 -4.51 8.45 3.86
C ILE A 62 -5.06 9.78 3.36
N TYR A 63 -5.82 10.50 4.19
CA TYR A 63 -6.34 11.81 3.83
C TYR A 63 -5.21 12.82 3.57
N ASP A 64 -4.21 12.89 4.44
CA ASP A 64 -3.06 13.78 4.28
C ASP A 64 -2.26 13.45 3.01
N LYS A 65 -2.09 12.16 2.70
CA LYS A 65 -1.45 11.68 1.46
C LYS A 65 -2.21 12.12 0.21
N ILE A 66 -3.53 11.86 0.16
CA ILE A 66 -4.39 12.28 -0.95
C ILE A 66 -4.37 13.81 -1.14
N ALA A 67 -4.45 14.56 -0.04
CA ALA A 67 -4.38 16.02 -0.09
C ALA A 67 -3.02 16.52 -0.61
N ALA A 68 -1.91 15.88 -0.20
CA ALA A 68 -0.58 16.21 -0.68
C ALA A 68 -0.41 15.91 -2.17
N ILE A 69 -0.94 14.77 -2.65
CA ILE A 69 -0.96 14.44 -4.07
C ILE A 69 -1.75 15.50 -4.84
N ARG A 70 -2.99 15.81 -4.45
CA ARG A 70 -3.85 16.78 -5.17
C ARG A 70 -3.31 18.21 -5.20
N ARG A 71 -2.49 18.60 -4.21
CA ARG A 71 -1.87 19.94 -4.13
C ARG A 71 -0.48 20.00 -4.78
N GLY A 72 0.04 18.87 -5.24
CA GLY A 72 1.34 18.82 -5.92
C GLY A 72 1.32 19.70 -7.17
N ASP A 73 2.39 20.49 -7.36
CA ASP A 73 2.58 21.24 -8.59
C ASP A 73 2.81 20.31 -9.79
N TYR A 74 2.86 20.86 -11.00
CA TYR A 74 3.03 20.09 -12.23
C TYR A 74 4.26 19.16 -12.18
N LYS A 75 5.39 19.62 -11.63
CA LYS A 75 6.61 18.80 -11.55
C LYS A 75 6.44 17.65 -10.57
N GLN A 76 5.78 17.91 -9.44
CA GLN A 76 5.46 16.88 -8.47
C GLN A 76 4.46 15.85 -9.03
N GLN A 77 3.44 16.28 -9.79
CA GLN A 77 2.52 15.35 -10.46
C GLN A 77 3.26 14.43 -11.42
N MET A 78 4.10 15.00 -12.30
CA MET A 78 4.90 14.22 -13.25
C MET A 78 5.81 13.20 -12.54
N TYR A 79 6.42 13.58 -11.42
CA TYR A 79 7.23 12.67 -10.62
C TYR A 79 6.40 11.57 -9.96
N ASP A 80 5.26 11.94 -9.37
CA ASP A 80 4.33 11.00 -8.75
C ASP A 80 3.81 10.00 -9.79
N ASP A 81 3.50 10.45 -11.01
CA ASP A 81 3.06 9.62 -12.15
C ASP A 81 4.14 8.65 -12.62
N THR A 82 5.37 9.14 -12.77
CA THR A 82 6.48 8.28 -13.21
C THR A 82 6.75 7.19 -12.17
N LEU A 83 6.67 7.50 -10.87
CA LEU A 83 6.74 6.49 -9.80
C LEU A 83 5.56 5.51 -9.87
N TYR A 84 4.35 6.02 -10.12
CA TYR A 84 3.13 5.24 -10.21
C TYR A 84 3.21 4.15 -11.28
N GLU A 85 3.76 4.49 -12.45
CA GLU A 85 3.94 3.60 -13.59
C GLU A 85 4.98 2.52 -13.35
N ASN A 86 6.03 2.81 -12.57
CA ASN A 86 7.11 1.88 -12.28
C ASN A 86 6.83 0.94 -11.10
N ILE A 87 5.70 1.09 -10.40
CA ILE A 87 5.34 0.28 -9.23
C ILE A 87 4.08 -0.55 -9.52
N VAL A 88 4.25 -1.87 -9.44
CA VAL A 88 3.18 -2.85 -9.63
C VAL A 88 2.47 -3.12 -8.31
N VAL A 89 1.15 -2.87 -8.29
CA VAL A 89 0.26 -3.16 -7.14
C VAL A 89 0.15 -4.67 -6.92
N GLY A 90 0.12 -5.09 -5.66
CA GLY A 90 0.06 -6.49 -5.25
C GLY A 90 1.40 -7.23 -5.28
N THR A 91 2.44 -6.63 -5.86
CA THR A 91 3.79 -7.21 -5.88
C THR A 91 4.58 -6.76 -4.65
N GLU A 92 5.32 -7.66 -4.02
CA GLU A 92 6.18 -7.29 -2.90
C GLU A 92 7.43 -6.56 -3.37
N HIS A 93 7.79 -5.50 -2.65
CA HIS A 93 9.00 -4.71 -2.89
C HIS A 93 9.81 -4.65 -1.61
N SER A 94 11.07 -5.07 -1.65
CA SER A 94 11.99 -4.84 -0.54
C SER A 94 12.34 -3.35 -0.45
N PRO A 95 12.88 -2.87 0.69
CA PRO A 95 13.42 -1.52 0.77
C PRO A 95 14.44 -1.20 -0.32
N ASP A 96 15.27 -2.17 -0.71
CA ASP A 96 16.29 -1.98 -1.74
C ASP A 96 15.65 -1.86 -3.14
N ASP A 97 14.57 -2.58 -3.41
CA ASP A 97 13.81 -2.45 -4.66
C ASP A 97 13.16 -1.07 -4.76
N ILE A 98 12.56 -0.58 -3.67
CA ILE A 98 12.01 0.78 -3.61
C ILE A 98 13.11 1.83 -3.86
N ILE A 99 14.29 1.67 -3.24
CA ILE A 99 15.42 2.59 -3.47
C ILE A 99 15.85 2.58 -4.94
N LYS A 100 15.93 1.40 -5.56
CA LYS A 100 16.28 1.29 -6.99
C LYS A 100 15.25 1.97 -7.88
N ILE A 101 13.96 1.68 -7.69
CA ILE A 101 12.87 2.26 -8.49
C ILE A 101 12.86 3.79 -8.34
N VAL A 102 12.84 4.29 -7.11
CA VAL A 102 12.84 5.73 -6.84
C VAL A 102 14.11 6.39 -7.37
N GLY A 103 15.27 5.75 -7.18
CA GLY A 103 16.55 6.24 -7.69
C GLY A 103 16.57 6.37 -9.21
N SER A 104 16.09 5.35 -9.93
CA SER A 104 15.97 5.35 -11.39
C SER A 104 15.04 6.46 -11.88
N VAL A 105 13.84 6.56 -11.31
CA VAL A 105 12.88 7.61 -11.70
C VAL A 105 13.45 9.01 -11.46
N ARG A 106 14.13 9.23 -10.33
CA ARG A 106 14.78 10.53 -10.06
C ARG A 106 15.89 10.84 -11.08
N TYR A 107 16.69 9.85 -11.42
CA TYR A 107 17.75 9.99 -12.42
C TYR A 107 17.17 10.35 -13.80
N ASP A 108 16.14 9.62 -14.24
CA ASP A 108 15.50 9.83 -15.55
C ASP A 108 14.82 11.21 -15.67
N MET A 109 14.46 11.81 -14.53
CA MET A 109 13.85 13.14 -14.44
C MET A 109 14.84 14.26 -14.09
N ASP A 110 16.15 14.01 -14.16
CA ASP A 110 17.22 14.96 -13.79
C ASP A 110 17.07 15.54 -12.36
N LEU A 111 16.49 14.76 -11.44
CA LEU A 111 16.34 15.14 -10.03
C LEU A 111 17.58 14.73 -9.23
N PRO A 112 18.04 15.56 -8.28
CA PRO A 112 19.19 15.22 -7.45
C PRO A 112 18.89 13.97 -6.60
N PRO A 113 19.89 13.10 -6.36
CA PRO A 113 19.72 11.95 -5.47
C PRO A 113 19.52 12.40 -4.03
N TYR A 114 18.93 11.53 -3.20
CA TYR A 114 18.84 11.78 -1.77
C TYR A 114 20.23 11.64 -1.13
N LEU A 115 20.78 12.76 -0.63
CA LEU A 115 22.12 12.80 -0.01
C LEU A 115 22.16 12.21 1.41
N SER A 116 21.03 12.19 2.11
CA SER A 116 20.92 11.65 3.46
C SER A 116 19.61 10.91 3.62
N SER A 117 19.58 9.97 4.58
CA SER A 117 18.37 9.18 4.89
C SER A 117 17.74 8.54 3.64
N LEU A 118 18.56 8.07 2.69
CA LEU A 118 18.14 7.55 1.37
C LEU A 118 16.93 6.63 1.47
N LYS A 119 17.07 5.55 2.26
CA LYS A 119 15.99 4.58 2.52
C LYS A 119 14.70 5.25 2.96
N ARG A 120 14.75 6.08 4.00
CA ARG A 120 13.57 6.76 4.57
C ARG A 120 12.90 7.68 3.56
N ASN A 121 13.68 8.41 2.75
CA ASN A 121 13.12 9.32 1.76
C ASN A 121 12.48 8.57 0.59
N CYS A 122 13.11 7.50 0.10
CA CYS A 122 12.53 6.61 -0.91
C CYS A 122 11.26 5.93 -0.40
N GLU A 123 11.27 5.38 0.82
CA GLU A 123 10.09 4.79 1.47
C GLU A 123 8.98 5.83 1.66
N ARG A 124 9.31 7.08 2.00
CA ARG A 124 8.31 8.14 2.12
C ARG A 124 7.64 8.46 0.79
N ASP A 125 8.40 8.56 -0.29
CA ASP A 125 7.85 8.79 -1.64
C ASP A 125 6.93 7.63 -2.03
N PHE A 126 7.33 6.39 -1.73
CA PHE A 126 6.52 5.20 -1.92
C PHE A 126 5.23 5.23 -1.07
N PHE A 127 5.32 5.42 0.24
CA PHE A 127 4.16 5.44 1.14
C PHE A 127 3.23 6.63 0.90
N LYS A 128 3.71 7.72 0.30
CA LYS A 128 2.87 8.85 -0.13
C LYS A 128 1.85 8.40 -1.18
N LEU A 129 2.25 7.52 -2.09
CA LEU A 129 1.48 7.15 -3.28
C LEU A 129 0.62 5.90 -3.10
N PHE A 130 0.93 5.04 -2.13
CA PHE A 130 0.25 3.77 -1.95
C PHE A 130 -0.28 3.55 -0.53
N VAL A 131 -1.38 2.78 -0.44
CA VAL A 131 -1.73 2.06 0.79
C VAL A 131 -0.94 0.77 0.80
N VAL A 132 -0.23 0.48 1.89
CA VAL A 132 0.83 -0.53 1.90
C VAL A 132 0.66 -1.52 3.05
N GLU A 133 0.71 -2.80 2.74
CA GLU A 133 0.87 -3.87 3.71
C GLU A 133 2.36 -4.03 4.05
N THR A 134 2.68 -4.03 5.35
CA THR A 134 4.05 -4.26 5.83
C THR A 134 4.26 -5.73 6.13
N ILE A 135 5.21 -6.35 5.44
CA ILE A 135 5.55 -7.76 5.61
C ILE A 135 6.77 -7.85 6.50
N SER A 136 6.63 -8.56 7.62
CA SER A 136 7.67 -8.68 8.65
C SER A 136 7.97 -10.13 8.97
N THR A 137 9.22 -10.43 9.30
CA THR A 137 9.66 -11.73 9.83
C THR A 137 10.11 -11.58 11.27
N ASP A 138 10.02 -12.66 12.03
CA ASP A 138 10.62 -12.73 13.36
C ASP A 138 12.12 -13.04 13.21
N ALA A 139 12.97 -12.14 13.69
CA ALA A 139 14.42 -12.31 13.72
C ALA A 139 14.90 -12.52 15.16
N PRO A 140 15.76 -13.51 15.43
CA PRO A 140 16.35 -13.69 16.75
C PRO A 140 17.33 -12.54 17.05
N PHE A 141 17.28 -12.03 18.28
CA PHE A 141 18.25 -11.07 18.81
C PHE A 141 18.54 -11.39 20.28
N VAL A 142 19.72 -10.97 20.76
CA VAL A 142 20.09 -11.10 22.17
C VAL A 142 19.80 -9.79 22.86
N ASP A 143 19.02 -9.84 23.94
CA ASP A 143 18.78 -8.67 24.79
C ASP A 143 20.09 -8.24 25.46
N LYS A 144 20.47 -6.97 25.29
CA LYS A 144 21.72 -6.45 25.85
C LYS A 144 21.67 -6.28 27.37
N GLU A 145 20.48 -6.19 27.95
CA GLU A 145 20.29 -6.00 29.39
C GLU A 145 20.17 -7.34 30.12
N THR A 146 19.46 -8.32 29.53
CA THR A 146 19.20 -9.61 30.20
C THR A 146 20.04 -10.78 29.67
N GLY A 147 20.67 -10.63 28.49
CA GLY A 147 21.43 -11.71 27.85
C GLY A 147 20.56 -12.85 27.28
N GLU A 148 19.24 -12.73 27.36
CA GLU A 148 18.31 -13.77 26.91
C GLU A 148 18.02 -13.66 25.41
N PRO A 149 17.84 -14.79 24.70
CA PRO A 149 17.38 -14.78 23.31
C PRO A 149 15.92 -14.32 23.24
N LYS A 150 15.68 -13.29 22.43
CA LYS A 150 14.34 -12.76 22.13
C LYS A 150 14.13 -12.71 20.62
N THR A 151 12.88 -12.58 20.19
CA THR A 151 12.53 -12.35 18.78
C THR A 151 12.04 -10.92 18.58
N LYS A 152 12.46 -10.31 17.48
CA LYS A 152 11.99 -8.99 17.07
C LYS A 152 11.42 -9.10 15.66
N LYS A 153 10.26 -8.47 15.44
CA LYS A 153 9.72 -8.28 14.10
C LYS A 153 10.60 -7.32 13.32
N VAL A 154 11.14 -7.80 12.21
CA VAL A 154 11.94 -7.03 11.26
C VAL A 154 11.15 -6.94 9.96
N VAL A 155 10.98 -5.72 9.46
CA VAL A 155 10.33 -5.48 8.17
C VAL A 155 11.22 -6.00 7.04
N VAL A 156 10.66 -6.85 6.19
CA VAL A 156 11.36 -7.50 5.08
C VAL A 156 10.96 -6.86 3.76
N SER A 157 9.67 -6.65 3.56
CA SER A 157 9.12 -6.13 2.30
C SER A 157 7.83 -5.35 2.54
N TYR A 158 7.40 -4.65 1.50
CA TYR A 158 6.18 -3.87 1.45
C TYR A 158 5.36 -4.31 0.24
N ARG A 159 4.05 -4.47 0.42
CA ARG A 159 3.13 -4.79 -0.68
C ARG A 159 2.15 -3.62 -0.86
N PRO A 160 2.22 -2.86 -1.96
CA PRO A 160 1.23 -1.84 -2.25
C PRO A 160 -0.10 -2.51 -2.60
N LEU A 161 -1.16 -2.19 -1.88
CA LEU A 161 -2.49 -2.78 -2.04
C LEU A 161 -3.42 -1.90 -2.88
N PHE A 162 -3.17 -0.60 -2.87
CA PHE A 162 -4.01 0.39 -3.50
C PHE A 162 -3.20 1.63 -3.84
N ARG A 163 -3.55 2.28 -4.95
CA ARG A 163 -2.90 3.49 -5.43
C ARG A 163 -3.73 4.73 -5.06
N LEU A 164 -3.11 5.73 -4.42
CA LEU A 164 -3.84 6.86 -3.83
C LEU A 164 -4.09 8.02 -4.80
N LYS A 165 -3.34 8.14 -5.89
CA LYS A 165 -3.63 9.16 -6.91
C LYS A 165 -4.93 8.76 -7.65
N PRO A 166 -5.95 9.64 -7.72
CA PRO A 166 -7.12 9.39 -8.56
C PRO A 166 -6.71 9.26 -10.02
N GLU A 167 -7.30 8.31 -10.73
CA GLU A 167 -7.14 8.17 -12.18
C GLU A 167 -8.10 9.17 -12.86
N GLU A 168 -7.58 9.97 -13.81
CA GLU A 168 -8.37 10.92 -14.62
C GLU A 168 -9.05 10.24 -15.81
#